data_AF-A0AAU9FDG4-F1
#
_entry.id   AF-A0AAU9FDG4-F1
#
_cell.length_a   1.000
_cell.length_b   1.000
_cell.length_c   1.000
_cell.angle_alpha   90.00
_cell.angle_beta   90.00
_cell.angle_gamma   90.00
#
_symmetry.space_group_name_H-M   'P 1'
#
loop_
_entity.id
_entity.type
_entity.pdbx_description
1 polymer ?
#
loop_
_entity_poly.entity_id
_entity_poly.type
_entity_poly.pdbx_seq_one_letter_code
_entity_poly.pdbx_strand_id
1 'polypeptide(L)'
;MIIPEVDMLAVSKNSRVQRGAIVGYVLPGLNMVDYGDIARIDQYYLDCQRYRDFYRDPHGKMPKPERFRQYQGRCGTKLDKSFGTLMLPPQWREERNPIVYPVPYGIQMDMDKHYRTLLMGTHSGSTHTAFKR
;
A
#
# COMPACT_ATOMS: atom_id res chain seq x y z
N MET A 1 14.72 2.27 43.94
CA MET A 1 14.37 3.52 43.24
C MET A 1 12.91 3.41 42.84
N ILE A 2 12.02 4.17 43.47
CA ILE A 2 10.58 4.13 43.17
C ILE A 2 10.39 5.07 41.99
N ILE A 3 10.08 4.51 40.81
CA ILE A 3 9.73 5.33 39.64
C ILE A 3 8.36 5.95 39.94
N PRO A 4 8.21 7.29 39.89
CA PRO A 4 6.91 7.91 40.13
C PRO A 4 5.93 7.46 39.05
N GLU A 5 4.81 6.88 39.48
CA GLU A 5 3.71 6.54 38.58
C GLU A 5 3.07 7.82 38.04
N VAL A 6 2.87 7.87 36.72
CA VAL A 6 2.23 9.00 36.07
C VAL A 6 0.72 8.86 36.20
N ASP A 7 0.06 9.89 36.74
CA ASP A 7 -1.40 9.98 36.70
C ASP A 7 -1.87 10.26 35.26
N MET A 8 -2.24 9.19 34.58
CA MET A 8 -2.68 9.26 33.19
C MET A 8 -3.96 10.10 33.05
N LEU A 9 -4.84 10.17 34.05
CA LEU A 9 -6.05 11.01 33.99
C LEU A 9 -5.70 12.49 33.86
N ALA A 10 -4.74 12.95 34.67
CA ALA A 10 -4.23 14.32 34.59
C ALA A 10 -3.57 14.59 33.23
N VAL A 11 -2.78 13.65 32.70
CA VAL A 11 -2.15 13.76 31.38
C VAL A 11 -3.18 13.90 30.26
N SER A 12 -4.22 13.06 30.26
CA SER A 12 -5.28 13.11 29.25
C SER A 12 -6.12 14.38 29.36
N LYS A 13 -6.34 14.90 30.57
CA LYS A 13 -7.03 16.18 30.78
C LYS A 13 -6.22 17.34 30.20
N ASN A 14 -4.92 17.40 30.52
CA ASN A 14 -4.03 18.45 30.03
C ASN A 14 -3.92 18.45 28.50
N SER A 15 -3.84 17.28 27.88
CA SER A 15 -3.77 17.20 26.42
C SER A 15 -5.02 17.72 25.72
N ARG A 16 -6.21 17.50 26.29
CA ARG A 16 -7.46 18.06 25.76
C ARG A 16 -7.45 19.59 25.81
N VAL A 17 -6.95 20.18 26.91
CA VAL A 17 -6.86 21.63 27.06
C VAL A 17 -5.91 22.23 26.02
N GLN A 18 -4.71 21.65 25.87
CA GLN A 18 -3.73 22.09 24.88
C GLN A 18 -4.28 22.00 23.45
N ARG A 19 -5.06 20.97 23.15
CA ARG A 19 -5.65 20.77 21.82
C ARG A 19 -6.84 21.68 21.55
N GLY A 20 -7.65 21.98 22.56
CA GLY A 20 -8.74 22.96 22.46
C GLY A 20 -8.25 24.35 22.05
N ALA A 21 -7.03 24.73 22.50
CA ALA A 21 -6.40 25.96 22.04
C ALA A 21 -6.14 25.95 20.52
N ILE A 22 -5.72 24.81 19.94
CA ILE A 22 -5.46 24.67 18.51
C ILE A 22 -6.75 24.81 17.69
N VAL A 23 -7.86 24.22 18.15
CA VAL A 23 -9.16 24.34 17.47
C VAL A 23 -9.70 25.77 17.54
N GLY A 24 -9.41 26.51 18.61
CA GLY A 24 -9.76 27.92 18.74
C GLY A 24 -9.05 28.86 17.74
N TYR A 25 -7.94 28.41 17.13
CA TYR A 25 -7.23 29.19 16.10
C TYR A 25 -7.85 29.09 14.71
N VAL A 26 -8.84 28.21 14.50
CA VAL A 26 -9.52 28.15 13.20
C VAL A 26 -10.43 29.37 13.10
N LEU A 27 -10.01 30.39 12.34
CA LEU A 27 -10.82 31.57 12.05
C LEU A 27 -12.18 31.13 11.48
N PRO A 28 -13.32 31.45 12.11
CA PRO A 28 -14.63 31.08 11.59
C PRO A 28 -14.95 31.88 10.32
N GLY A 29 -15.71 31.29 9.38
CA GLY A 29 -16.28 31.99 8.22
C GLY A 29 -15.50 31.92 6.90
N LEU A 30 -14.51 31.03 6.78
CA LEU A 30 -13.92 30.71 5.48
C LEU A 30 -14.81 29.71 4.73
N ASN A 31 -15.48 30.18 3.67
CA ASN A 31 -16.36 29.36 2.84
C ASN A 31 -15.66 28.17 2.14
N MET A 32 -14.32 28.18 2.07
CA MET A 32 -13.53 27.10 1.48
C MET A 32 -13.18 25.98 2.48
N VAL A 33 -13.52 26.14 3.76
CA VAL A 33 -13.13 25.21 4.82
C VAL A 33 -14.36 24.51 5.39
N ASP A 34 -14.37 23.17 5.34
CA ASP A 34 -15.38 22.38 6.05
C ASP A 34 -14.97 22.22 7.53
N TYR A 35 -15.51 23.09 8.37
CA TYR A 35 -15.30 23.05 9.82
C TYR A 35 -15.85 21.78 10.48
N GLY A 36 -16.87 21.16 9.88
CA GLY A 36 -17.41 19.90 10.35
C GLY A 36 -16.40 18.76 10.16
N ASP A 37 -15.73 18.74 9.01
CA ASP A 37 -14.69 17.74 8.75
C ASP A 37 -13.44 17.95 9.60
N ILE A 38 -13.04 19.20 9.85
CA ILE A 38 -11.95 19.52 10.80
C ILE A 38 -12.28 19.01 12.20
N ALA A 39 -13.49 19.28 12.70
CA ALA A 39 -13.93 18.81 14.01
C ALA A 39 -13.93 17.27 14.08
N ARG A 40 -14.36 16.60 13.01
CA ARG A 40 -14.34 15.13 12.90
C ARG A 40 -12.91 14.58 12.95
N ILE A 41 -11.97 15.21 12.25
CA ILE A 41 -10.56 14.82 12.23
C ILE A 41 -9.92 15.06 13.61
N ASP A 42 -10.18 16.20 14.23
CA ASP A 42 -9.64 16.49 15.56
C ASP A 42 -10.15 15.49 16.62
N GLN A 43 -11.44 15.19 16.57
CA GLN A 43 -12.05 14.17 17.42
C GLN A 43 -11.42 12.79 17.21
N TYR A 44 -11.10 12.42 15.97
CA TYR A 44 -10.39 11.16 15.68
C TYR A 44 -9.04 11.09 16.40
N TYR A 45 -8.24 12.14 16.33
CA TYR A 45 -6.95 12.16 17.01
C TYR A 45 -7.08 12.19 18.55
N LEU A 46 -8.11 12.84 19.09
CA LEU A 46 -8.43 12.79 20.51
C LEU A 46 -8.76 11.36 20.95
N ASP A 47 -9.53 10.63 20.15
CA ASP A 47 -9.83 9.23 20.43
C ASP A 47 -8.55 8.39 20.39
N CYS A 48 -7.67 8.58 19.40
CA CYS A 48 -6.38 7.87 19.32
C CYS A 48 -5.53 8.09 20.57
N GLN A 49 -5.49 9.33 21.07
CA GLN A 49 -4.76 9.64 22.29
C GLN A 49 -5.36 8.94 23.51
N ARG A 50 -6.69 9.00 23.69
CA ARG A 50 -7.38 8.30 24.78
C ARG A 50 -7.17 6.78 24.70
N TYR A 51 -7.10 6.22 23.50
CA TYR A 51 -6.83 4.80 23.30
C TYR A 51 -5.41 4.40 23.70
N ARG A 52 -4.41 5.23 23.35
CA ARG A 52 -3.03 5.03 23.81
C ARG A 52 -2.93 5.14 25.32
N ASP A 53 -3.56 6.15 25.89
CA ASP A 53 -3.50 6.44 27.31
C ASP A 53 -4.24 5.37 28.15
N PHE A 54 -5.31 4.77 27.60
CA PHE A 54 -6.01 3.61 28.17
C PHE A 54 -5.07 2.43 28.46
N TYR A 55 -4.18 2.07 27.53
CA TYR A 55 -3.21 0.98 27.76
C TYR A 55 -2.04 1.34 28.66
N ARG A 56 -1.82 2.65 28.88
CA ARG A 56 -0.76 3.15 29.74
C ARG A 56 -1.22 3.39 31.17
N ASP A 57 -2.53 3.34 31.42
CA ASP A 57 -3.11 3.54 32.74
C ASP A 57 -2.95 2.26 33.59
N PRO A 58 -2.09 2.28 34.63
CA PRO A 58 -1.89 1.11 35.47
C PRO A 58 -3.10 0.79 36.36
N HIS A 59 -3.98 1.77 36.60
CA HIS A 59 -5.10 1.65 37.53
C HIS A 59 -6.44 1.38 36.82
N GLY A 60 -6.46 1.30 35.48
CA GLY A 60 -7.65 0.97 34.70
C GLY A 60 -8.82 1.97 34.85
N LYS A 61 -8.53 3.22 35.23
CA LYS A 61 -9.52 4.29 35.44
C LYS A 61 -9.95 4.93 34.12
N MET A 62 -9.12 4.87 33.09
CA MET A 62 -9.46 5.41 31.78
C MET A 62 -10.49 4.56 31.05
N PRO A 63 -11.53 5.18 30.47
CA PRO A 63 -12.45 4.46 29.60
C PRO A 63 -11.84 4.30 28.20
N LYS A 64 -11.96 3.09 27.64
CA LYS A 64 -11.63 2.82 26.24
C LYS A 64 -12.61 3.57 25.30
N PRO A 65 -12.12 4.35 24.32
CA PRO A 65 -12.98 5.07 23.39
C PRO A 65 -13.84 4.13 22.55
N GLU A 66 -15.09 4.51 22.31
CA GLU A 66 -16.08 3.67 21.64
C GLU A 66 -15.65 3.25 20.24
N ARG A 67 -15.03 4.18 19.50
CA ARG A 67 -14.50 3.95 18.14
C ARG A 67 -13.51 2.79 18.06
N PHE A 68 -12.82 2.47 19.15
CA PHE A 68 -11.84 1.36 19.21
C PHE A 68 -12.37 0.14 19.98
N ARG A 69 -13.63 0.14 20.45
CA ARG A 69 -14.21 -1.02 21.16
C ARG A 69 -14.45 -2.21 20.24
N GLN A 70 -14.88 -1.96 19.00
CA GLN A 70 -15.31 -3.00 18.06
C GLN A 70 -14.15 -3.78 17.43
N TYR A 71 -12.96 -3.18 17.28
CA TYR A 71 -11.82 -3.84 16.64
C TYR A 71 -10.70 -4.12 17.65
N GLN A 72 -10.66 -5.37 18.14
CA GLN A 72 -9.62 -5.88 19.05
C GLN A 72 -8.71 -6.90 18.38
N GLY A 73 -8.62 -6.88 17.04
CA GLY A 73 -7.65 -7.72 16.32
C GLY A 73 -6.24 -7.44 16.83
N ARG A 74 -5.38 -8.48 16.91
CA ARG A 74 -3.97 -8.30 17.26
C ARG A 74 -3.37 -7.24 16.34
N CYS A 75 -2.88 -6.15 16.92
CA CYS A 75 -2.21 -5.09 16.18
C CYS A 75 -1.09 -5.74 15.34
N GLY A 76 -1.25 -5.75 14.01
CA GLY A 76 -0.36 -6.45 13.07
C GLY A 76 -1.05 -7.41 12.08
N THR A 77 -2.27 -7.88 12.37
CA THR A 77 -3.03 -8.69 11.40
C THR A 77 -3.95 -7.78 10.61
N LYS A 78 -3.45 -7.16 9.54
CA LYS A 78 -4.36 -6.66 8.51
C LYS A 78 -5.14 -7.88 8.01
N LEU A 79 -6.47 -7.80 7.94
CA LEU A 79 -7.28 -8.68 7.08
C LEU A 79 -7.02 -8.29 5.62
N ASP A 80 -5.75 -8.33 5.23
CA ASP A 80 -5.38 -8.17 3.84
C ASP A 80 -5.78 -9.47 3.16
N LYS A 81 -6.80 -9.40 2.30
CA LYS A 81 -7.27 -10.56 1.54
C LYS A 81 -6.14 -11.16 0.68
N SER A 82 -5.09 -10.38 0.42
CA SER A 82 -3.90 -10.82 -0.30
C SER A 82 -2.90 -11.59 0.57
N PHE A 83 -3.00 -11.57 1.90
CA PHE A 83 -2.04 -12.24 2.79
C PHE A 83 -1.98 -13.75 2.54
N GLY A 84 -3.14 -14.38 2.35
CA GLY A 84 -3.21 -15.79 1.98
C GLY A 84 -2.51 -16.07 0.64
N THR A 85 -2.70 -15.19 -0.34
CA THR A 85 -2.08 -15.30 -1.67
C THR A 85 -0.57 -15.11 -1.62
N LEU A 86 -0.07 -14.21 -0.77
CA LEU A 86 1.37 -13.93 -0.59
C LEU A 86 2.11 -15.01 0.20
N MET A 87 1.37 -15.82 0.98
CA MET A 87 1.90 -16.98 1.70
C MET A 87 1.94 -18.25 0.85
N LEU A 88 1.30 -18.26 -0.32
CA LEU A 88 1.39 -19.37 -1.25
C LEU A 88 2.81 -19.42 -1.86
N PRO A 89 3.38 -20.62 -2.05
CA PRO A 89 4.63 -20.75 -2.77
C PRO A 89 4.49 -20.12 -4.18
N PRO A 90 5.54 -19.47 -4.70
CA PRO A 90 5.49 -18.87 -6.02
C PRO A 90 5.15 -19.96 -7.04
N GLN A 91 3.94 -19.87 -7.61
CA GLN A 91 3.55 -20.72 -8.72
C GLN A 91 4.31 -20.23 -9.94
N TRP A 92 5.35 -20.98 -10.31
CA TRP A 92 5.96 -20.87 -11.62
C TRP A 92 4.88 -21.18 -12.64
N ARG A 93 4.33 -20.14 -13.29
CA ARG A 93 3.46 -20.36 -14.43
C ARG A 93 4.34 -20.88 -15.54
N GLU A 94 4.07 -22.08 -16.03
CA GLU A 94 4.64 -22.54 -17.29
C GLU A 94 4.22 -21.53 -18.36
N GLU A 95 5.18 -20.77 -18.87
CA GLU A 95 4.93 -19.89 -20.00
C GLU A 95 4.49 -20.74 -21.18
N ARG A 96 3.48 -20.26 -21.91
CA ARG A 96 3.01 -20.96 -23.10
C ARG A 96 4.16 -21.01 -24.10
N ASN A 97 4.67 -22.21 -24.36
CA ASN A 97 5.68 -22.44 -25.37
C ASN A 97 5.25 -21.78 -26.69
N PRO A 98 6.14 -21.04 -27.37
CA PRO A 98 5.81 -20.41 -28.63
C PRO A 98 5.43 -21.48 -29.65
N ILE A 99 4.43 -21.19 -30.47
CA ILE A 99 4.05 -22.08 -31.57
C ILE A 99 5.19 -22.06 -32.59
N VAL A 100 5.98 -23.13 -32.63
CA VAL A 100 7.02 -23.31 -33.64
C VAL A 100 6.38 -23.93 -34.87
N TYR A 101 6.27 -23.15 -35.94
CA TYR A 101 5.90 -23.69 -37.25
C TYR A 101 7.13 -24.34 -37.88
N PRO A 102 7.03 -25.57 -38.39
CA PRO A 102 8.12 -26.16 -39.15
C PRO A 102 8.35 -25.30 -40.40
N VAL A 103 9.50 -24.65 -40.48
CA VAL A 103 9.96 -24.05 -41.73
C VAL A 103 10.41 -25.21 -42.61
N PRO A 104 9.80 -25.44 -43.78
CA PRO A 104 10.36 -26.38 -44.73
C PRO A 104 11.70 -25.80 -45.20
N TYR A 105 12.79 -26.34 -44.68
CA TYR A 105 14.11 -26.11 -45.27
C TYR A 105 14.11 -26.83 -46.61
N GLY A 106 13.71 -26.12 -47.66
CA GLY A 106 14.02 -26.56 -49.01
C GLY A 106 15.53 -26.70 -49.12
N ILE A 107 16.00 -27.86 -49.57
CA ILE A 107 17.41 -28.05 -49.94
C ILE A 107 17.64 -27.21 -51.20
N GLN A 108 17.94 -25.92 -51.02
CA GLN A 108 18.43 -25.09 -52.12
C GLN A 108 19.93 -25.33 -52.23
N MET A 109 20.31 -26.45 -52.85
CA MET A 109 21.65 -26.63 -53.40
C MET A 109 21.75 -25.84 -54.70
N ASP A 110 21.77 -24.52 -54.61
CA ASP A 110 22.06 -23.65 -55.74
C ASP A 110 23.50 -23.14 -55.53
N MET A 111 24.47 -23.93 -56.00
CA MET A 111 25.92 -23.72 -55.80
C MET A 111 26.43 -22.43 -56.47
N ASP A 112 25.66 -21.82 -57.36
CA ASP A 112 26.05 -20.63 -58.12
C ASP A 112 25.65 -19.29 -57.46
N LYS A 113 24.91 -19.33 -56.33
CA LYS A 113 24.49 -18.11 -55.63
C LYS A 113 25.47 -17.72 -54.53
N HIS A 114 26.05 -16.52 -54.67
CA HIS A 114 26.97 -15.94 -53.69
C HIS A 114 26.29 -15.77 -52.33
N TYR A 115 26.96 -16.11 -51.22
CA TYR A 115 26.44 -16.04 -49.84
C TYR A 115 25.76 -14.70 -49.44
N ARG A 116 26.07 -13.61 -50.15
CA ARG A 116 25.43 -12.30 -49.97
C ARG A 116 23.95 -12.26 -50.36
N THR A 117 23.46 -13.14 -51.24
CA THR A 117 22.03 -13.21 -51.60
C THR A 117 21.20 -14.01 -50.61
N LEU A 118 21.83 -14.88 -49.80
CA LEU A 118 21.17 -15.67 -48.76
C LEU A 118 20.86 -14.83 -47.50
N LEU A 119 21.62 -13.76 -47.27
CA LEU A 119 21.45 -12.82 -46.16
C LEU A 119 20.57 -11.61 -46.51
N MET A 120 19.68 -11.75 -47.49
CA MET A 120 18.66 -10.74 -47.77
C MET A 120 17.36 -11.11 -47.07
N GLY A 121 17.19 -10.61 -45.85
CA GLY A 121 15.89 -10.63 -45.18
C GLY A 121 14.89 -9.81 -45.99
N THR A 122 13.76 -10.40 -46.37
CA THR A 122 12.64 -9.67 -46.96
C THR A 122 11.98 -8.81 -45.87
N HIS A 123 11.82 -7.52 -46.14
CA HIS A 123 11.13 -6.60 -45.23
C HIS A 123 9.65 -6.98 -45.11
N SER A 124 9.29 -7.65 -44.01
CA SER A 124 7.91 -7.94 -43.63
C SER A 124 7.44 -6.92 -42.59
N GLY A 125 6.42 -6.12 -42.92
CA GLY A 125 5.87 -5.10 -42.02
C GLY A 125 5.08 -5.64 -40.83
N SER A 126 4.92 -6.96 -40.70
CA SER A 126 4.10 -7.61 -39.66
C SER A 126 4.91 -8.31 -38.56
N THR A 127 6.24 -8.40 -38.68
CA THR A 127 7.08 -9.16 -37.73
C THR A 127 8.18 -8.28 -37.14
N HIS A 128 8.29 -8.26 -35.81
CA HIS A 128 9.28 -7.47 -35.05
C HIS A 128 10.74 -7.97 -35.15
N THR A 129 11.01 -9.02 -35.91
CA THR A 129 12.38 -9.50 -36.18
C THR A 129 13.00 -8.70 -37.33
N ALA A 130 13.20 -7.40 -37.10
CA ALA A 130 13.87 -6.52 -38.06
C ALA A 130 15.25 -6.14 -37.53
N PHE A 131 16.31 -6.60 -38.22
CA PHE A 131 17.60 -5.92 -38.14
C PHE A 131 17.63 -4.87 -39.25
N LYS A 132 17.69 -3.60 -38.84
CA LYS A 132 17.92 -2.48 -39.75
C LYS A 132 19.41 -2.46 -40.10
N ARG A 133 19.73 -2.36 -41.40
CA ARG A 133 21.10 -2.10 -41.85
C ARG A 133 21.49 -0.67 -41.56
#